data_AF-A0A3D1Y8E1-F1
#
_entry.id   AF-A0A3D1Y8E1-F1
#
_cell.length_a   1.000
_cell.length_b   1.000
_cell.length_c   1.000
_cell.angle_alpha   90.00
_cell.angle_beta   90.00
_cell.angle_gamma   90.00
#
_symmetry.space_group_name_H-M   'P 1'
#
loop_
_entity.id
_entity.type
_entity.pdbx_description
1 polymer ?
#
loop_
_entity_poly.entity_id
_entity_poly.type
_entity_poly.pdbx_seq_one_letter_code
_entity_poly.pdbx_strand_id
1 'polypeptide(L)' 'MNIYQVLGISPTKDKKVIRKAYAGLIRKYHPEEHPEKWKEIHDAYMVAMQRADEDRPLHEEPKPQQEERKPQHEEQ' A
#
# COMPACT_ATOMS: atom_id res chain seq x y z
N MET A 1 3.08 9.09 -12.29
CA MET A 1 1.87 9.03 -11.44
C MET A 1 2.17 9.70 -10.10
N ASN A 2 1.29 10.55 -9.58
CA ASN A 2 1.45 11.13 -8.24
C ASN A 2 0.89 10.17 -7.20
N ILE A 3 1.78 9.53 -6.44
CA ILE A 3 1.45 8.60 -5.35
C ILE A 3 0.48 9.20 -4.31
N TYR A 4 0.59 10.51 -4.04
CA TYR A 4 -0.30 11.22 -3.13
C TYR A 4 -1.72 11.36 -3.71
N GLN A 5 -1.86 11.54 -5.02
CA GLN A 5 -3.18 11.56 -5.67
C GLN A 5 -3.84 10.18 -5.64
N VAL A 6 -3.07 9.11 -5.84
CA VAL A 6 -3.58 7.72 -5.70
C VAL A 6 -4.07 7.48 -4.27
N LEU A 7 -3.31 7.97 -3.28
CA LEU A 7 -3.70 7.91 -1.88
C LEU A 7 -4.84 8.88 -1.50
N GLY A 8 -5.25 9.77 -2.42
CA GLY A 8 -6.27 10.80 -2.15
C GLY A 8 -5.85 11.83 -1.11
N ILE A 9 -4.55 12.09 -0.98
CA ILE A 9 -3.98 13.06 -0.04
C ILE A 9 -3.08 14.08 -0.73
N SER A 10 -2.79 15.16 -0.02
CA SER A 10 -1.77 16.11 -0.43
C SER A 10 -0.35 15.54 -0.22
N PRO A 11 0.64 15.96 -1.03
CA PRO A 11 2.03 15.61 -0.83
C PRO A 11 2.49 16.01 0.57
N THR A 12 2.81 15.01 1.39
CA THR A 12 3.22 15.20 2.79
C THR A 12 4.33 14.23 3.15
N LYS A 13 5.18 14.65 4.09
CA LYS A 13 6.20 13.81 4.72
C LYS A 13 5.69 13.13 5.99
N ASP A 14 4.43 13.38 6.39
CA ASP A 14 3.81 12.76 7.55
C ASP A 14 3.40 11.31 7.26
N LYS A 15 4.19 10.35 7.75
CA LYS A 15 3.87 8.90 7.71
C LYS A 15 2.49 8.58 8.30
N LYS A 16 2.05 9.35 9.30
CA LYS A 16 0.71 9.20 9.91
C LYS A 16 -0.42 9.51 8.92
N VAL A 17 -0.26 10.55 8.11
CA VAL A 17 -1.26 10.94 7.09
C VAL A 17 -1.31 9.90 5.99
N ILE A 18 -0.14 9.42 5.54
CA ILE A 18 -0.01 8.36 4.53
C ILE A 18 -0.72 7.07 4.99
N ARG A 19 -0.47 6.62 6.23
CA ARG A 19 -1.16 5.45 6.82
C ARG A 19 -2.68 5.63 6.94
N LYS A 20 -3.14 6.80 7.36
CA LYS A 20 -4.57 7.09 7.51
C LYS A 20 -5.30 7.06 6.17
N ALA A 21 -4.69 7.63 5.14
CA ALA A 21 -5.20 7.61 3.78
C ALA A 21 -5.28 6.20 3.20
N TYR A 22 -4.19 5.43 3.34
CA TYR A 22 -4.14 4.03 2.96
C TYR A 22 -5.26 3.22 3.64
N ALA A 23 -5.45 3.37 4.95
CA ALA A 23 -6.51 2.67 5.68
C ALA A 23 -7.93 3.04 5.18
N GLY A 24 -8.15 4.28 4.76
CA GLY A 24 -9.41 4.70 4.14
C GLY A 24 -9.64 4.06 2.76
N LEU A 25 -8.57 3.86 1.99
CA LEU A 25 -8.62 3.27 0.66
C LEU A 25 -8.79 1.76 0.69
N ILE A 26 -8.09 1.04 1.57
CA ILE A 26 -8.26 -0.41 1.74
C ILE A 26 -9.67 -0.77 2.24
N ARG A 27 -10.30 0.12 3.02
CA ARG A 27 -11.71 -0.01 3.41
C ARG A 27 -12.69 0.19 2.26
N LYS A 28 -12.30 0.92 1.22
CA LYS A 28 -13.15 1.24 0.05
C LYS A 28 -12.89 0.29 -1.11
N TYR A 29 -11.65 -0.18 -1.24
CA TYR A 29 -11.19 -1.06 -2.30
C TYR A 29 -10.67 -2.34 -1.66
N HIS A 30 -11.57 -3.30 -1.53
CA HIS A 30 -11.26 -4.61 -0.97
C HIS A 30 -10.33 -5.38 -1.94
N PRO A 31 -9.27 -6.04 -1.43
CA PRO A 31 -8.35 -6.81 -2.27
C PRO A 31 -9.03 -7.97 -3.01
N GLU A 32 -10.17 -8.46 -2.51
CA GLU A 32 -10.96 -9.51 -3.17
C GLU A 32 -11.82 -8.99 -4.34
N GLU A 33 -12.23 -7.72 -4.33
CA GLU A 33 -13.04 -7.13 -5.41
C GLU A 33 -12.20 -6.36 -6.42
N HIS A 34 -11.12 -5.72 -5.97
CA HIS A 34 -10.29 -4.85 -6.81
C HIS A 34 -8.79 -5.07 -6.55
N PRO A 35 -8.23 -6.22 -7.01
CA PRO A 35 -6.81 -6.50 -6.85
C PRO A 35 -5.92 -5.48 -7.56
N GLU A 36 -6.35 -4.95 -8.72
CA GLU A 36 -5.61 -3.92 -9.47
C GLU A 36 -5.54 -2.59 -8.69
N LYS A 37 -6.67 -2.13 -8.14
CA LYS A 37 -6.69 -0.91 -7.33
C LYS A 37 -5.92 -1.08 -6.05
N TRP A 38 -6.05 -2.22 -5.38
CA TRP A 38 -5.26 -2.52 -4.19
C TRP A 38 -3.77 -2.41 -4.47
N LYS A 39 -3.30 -2.98 -5.59
CA LYS A 39 -1.88 -2.91 -5.99
C LYS A 39 -1.44 -1.47 -6.24
N GLU A 40 -2.26 -0.66 -6.92
CA GLU A 40 -1.95 0.76 -7.16
C GLU A 40 -1.85 1.57 -5.85
N ILE A 41 -2.80 1.35 -4.93
CA ILE A 41 -2.83 1.98 -3.61
C ILE A 41 -1.62 1.55 -2.76
N HIS A 42 -1.27 0.26 -2.81
CA HIS A 42 -0.15 -0.32 -2.07
C HIS A 42 1.19 0.20 -2.57
N ASP A 43 1.37 0.25 -3.89
CA ASP A 43 2.57 0.81 -4.52
C ASP A 43 2.75 2.29 -4.14
N ALA A 44 1.67 3.07 -4.25
CA ALA A 44 1.68 4.47 -3.84
C ALA A 44 2.01 4.67 -2.35
N TYR A 45 1.50 3.79 -1.47
CA TYR A 45 1.84 3.79 -0.05
C TYR A 45 3.32 3.50 0.19
N MET A 46 3.91 2.50 -0.48
CA MET A 46 5.34 2.18 -0.34
C MET A 46 6.23 3.36 -0.75
N VAL A 47 5.97 3.96 -1.91
CA VAL A 47 6.75 5.11 -2.39
C VAL A 47 6.56 6.33 -1.48
N ALA A 48 5.34 6.54 -0.95
CA ALA A 48 5.06 7.63 -0.02
C ALA A 48 5.82 7.44 1.30
N MET A 49 5.85 6.22 1.81
CA MET A 49 6.60 5.84 3.00
C MET A 49 8.09 6.03 2.78
N GLN A 50 8.64 5.59 1.64
CA GLN A 50 10.05 5.75 1.30
C GLN A 50 10.46 7.23 1.22
N ARG A 51 9.66 8.08 0.56
CA ARG A 51 9.88 9.54 0.54
C ARG A 51 9.81 10.20 1.91
N ALA A 52 8.94 9.69 2.79
CA ALA A 52 8.87 10.15 4.17
C ALA A 52 10.00 9.57 5.04
N ASP A 53 10.66 8.51 4.59
CA ASP A 53 11.75 7.80 5.27
C ASP A 53 13.14 8.28 4.85
N GLU A 54 13.31 9.01 3.74
CA GLU A 54 14.60 9.60 3.33
C GLU A 54 15.25 10.50 4.42
N ASP A 55 14.51 10.89 5.46
CA ASP A 55 15.02 11.63 6.63
C ASP A 55 15.62 10.73 7.74
N ARG A 56 15.50 9.39 7.64
CA ARG A 56 16.05 8.46 8.65
C ARG A 56 16.39 7.10 8.03
N PRO A 57 17.68 6.75 7.84
CA PRO A 57 18.01 5.40 7.44
C PRO A 57 17.84 4.50 8.66
N LEU A 58 16.83 3.64 8.66
CA LEU A 58 16.91 2.24 9.11
C LEU A 58 15.49 1.67 9.30
N HIS A 59 15.24 0.59 8.55
CA HIS A 59 14.35 -0.51 8.91
C HIS A 59 12.83 -0.23 8.93
N GLU A 60 12.18 -0.58 7.82
CA GLU A 60 11.28 -1.74 7.86
C GLU A 60 11.18 -2.30 6.44
N GLU A 61 11.83 -3.45 6.23
CA GLU A 61 11.65 -4.31 5.07
C GLU A 61 10.14 -4.46 4.79
N PRO A 62 9.64 -4.16 3.58
CA PRO A 62 8.25 -4.42 3.27
C PRO A 62 8.11 -5.94 3.22
N LYS A 63 7.69 -6.55 4.35
CA LYS A 63 7.23 -7.95 4.36
C LYS A 63 6.21 -8.08 3.23
N PRO A 64 6.49 -8.86 2.18
CA PRO A 64 5.51 -9.11 1.15
C PRO A 64 4.43 -10.01 1.77
N GLN A 65 3.37 -9.43 2.32
CA GLN A 65 2.19 -10.19 2.74
C GLN A 65 1.24 -10.48 1.56
N GLN A 66 1.79 -10.68 0.37
CA GLN A 66 1.10 -11.36 -0.74
C GLN A 66 1.88 -12.60 -1.16
N GLU A 67 2.27 -13.42 -0.19
CA GLU A 67 2.48 -14.84 -0.39
C GLU A 67 1.70 -15.61 0.68
N GLU A 68 0.36 -15.53 0.61
CA GLU A 68 -0.50 -16.60 1.13
C GLU A 68 -1.84 -16.63 0.40
N ARG A 69 -1.79 -16.67 -0.95
CA ARG A 69 -2.83 -17.33 -1.75
C ARG A 69 -2.17 -18.03 -2.92
N LYS A 70 -1.56 -19.17 -2.63
CA LYS A 70 -1.55 -20.42 -3.42
C LYS A 70 -0.85 -21.49 -2.56
N PRO A 71 -1.31 -22.75 -2.49
CA PRO A 71 -2.03 -23.46 -3.56
C PRO A 71 -3.21 -24.35 -3.10
N GLN A 72 -4.20 -24.54 -3.98
CA GLN A 72 -4.96 -25.78 -4.25
C GLN A 72 -5.78 -25.42 -5.51
N HIS A 73 -5.70 -26.00 -6.72
CA HIS A 73 -5.16 -27.26 -7.22
C HIS A 73 -5.37 -28.46 -6.30
N GLU A 74 -6.62 -28.63 -5.89
CA GLU A 74 -7.32 -29.89 -5.57
C GLU A 74 -8.75 -29.41 -5.30
N GLU A 75 -9.82 -29.93 -5.87
CA GLU A 75 -10.26 -31.31 -6.10
C GLU A 75 -11.62 -31.11 -6.84
N GLN A 76 -12.01 -31.73 -7.94
CA GLN A 76 -12.01 -33.13 -8.39
C GLN A 76 -12.44 -33.15 -9.87
#